data_AF-A0A0D2G6P7-F1
#
_entry.id   AF-A0A0D2G6P7-F1
#
_cell.length_a   1.000
_cell.length_b   1.000
_cell.length_c   1.000
_cell.angle_alpha   90.00
_cell.angle_beta   90.00
_cell.angle_gamma   90.00
#
_symmetry.space_group_name_H-M   'P 1'
#
loop_
_entity.id
_entity.type
_entity.pdbx_description
1 polymer ?
#
loop_
_entity_poly.entity_id
_entity_poly.type
_entity_poly.pdbx_seq_one_letter_code
_entity_poly.pdbx_strand_id
1 'polypeptide(L)'
;MVRTPLKRTASITDVRFTLRRVFGKDSFRPLQEEIVAAAIAGHDVFLCAATSFGKSLCYQLPAVVSLGVTVVISPLLALMQNQVQSARELGIAVECINGSTQRSERKRIEDDLLCGHPETKLLYVTPELCATKRFQNLILLVHRQGQLVRVAIDEAHCISEWGHDFRPTYKELVWLKKTLNCPSVPVMAVTATATPQVRGDIFKFLGLDETKTKCFSTPTARPNIHYEVQYFSRSNPENGEDDIFPYLISRLGFMHQRRLMLLQYLSQQDSSPVVAPISGIIYVTRRTEADELASKLTVAGVRAQSYHAGLDTTKREKIQMTFVRYAIGDPRLLQADNDRSLTASFNIICATTAFGMGIDVPTIRFVIHYGLPRGMESFTQESGRAGRDNKAASSIILYTREDKERCEFHVKRDAAKEKNKTKTESRMQSLKSVIEFCENTDICRHKIVSRYFGGNDGTAECFYACDVCKEGTAKLKRRKEKGLVTEEQAFKFTQREGIPNYEFD
;
A
#
# COMPACT_ATOMS: atom_id res chain seq x y z
N MET A 1 2.60 -51.41 16.91
CA MET A 1 3.04 -50.62 15.74
C MET A 1 2.16 -49.39 15.62
N VAL A 2 2.69 -48.21 15.97
CA VAL A 2 2.00 -46.93 15.72
C VAL A 2 1.94 -46.75 14.21
N ARG A 3 0.74 -46.88 13.62
CA ARG A 3 0.54 -46.62 12.19
C ARG A 3 0.77 -45.12 11.96
N THR A 4 1.89 -44.78 11.34
CA THR A 4 2.16 -43.44 10.81
C THR A 4 0.98 -43.06 9.91
N PRO A 5 0.33 -41.89 10.09
CA PRO A 5 -0.76 -41.49 9.20
C PRO A 5 -0.23 -41.46 7.77
N LEU A 6 -0.98 -42.04 6.84
CA LEU A 6 -0.70 -42.01 5.42
C LEU A 6 -0.60 -40.54 4.99
N LYS A 7 0.63 -40.00 4.88
CA LYS A 7 0.86 -38.76 4.16
C LYS A 7 0.52 -39.06 2.71
N ARG A 8 -0.58 -38.48 2.20
CA ARG A 8 -0.80 -38.41 0.76
C ARG A 8 0.44 -37.73 0.18
N THR A 9 1.22 -38.48 -0.59
CA THR A 9 2.32 -37.95 -1.38
C THR A 9 1.73 -36.80 -2.19
N ALA A 10 2.21 -35.58 -1.96
CA ALA A 10 1.82 -34.45 -2.76
C ALA A 10 2.05 -34.85 -4.23
N SER A 11 0.98 -34.83 -5.02
CA SER A 11 1.09 -34.81 -6.48
C SER A 11 2.27 -33.90 -6.81
N ILE A 12 3.32 -34.44 -7.44
CA ILE A 12 4.49 -33.69 -7.92
C ILE A 12 3.95 -32.73 -8.98
N THR A 13 3.34 -31.66 -8.51
CA THR A 13 2.80 -30.60 -9.34
C THR A 13 3.95 -29.62 -9.41
N ASP A 14 4.61 -29.57 -10.56
CA ASP A 14 5.67 -28.61 -10.79
C ASP A 14 5.11 -27.21 -10.49
N VAL A 15 5.63 -26.61 -9.43
CA VAL A 15 5.21 -25.31 -8.90
C VAL A 15 5.39 -24.23 -9.99
N ARG A 16 6.43 -24.35 -10.82
CA ARG A 16 6.70 -23.45 -11.95
C ARG A 16 5.74 -23.69 -13.11
N PHE A 17 5.33 -24.94 -13.34
CA PHE A 17 4.30 -25.25 -14.32
C PHE A 17 2.96 -24.64 -13.94
N THR A 18 2.53 -24.78 -12.67
CA THR A 18 1.30 -24.17 -12.17
C THR A 18 1.36 -22.65 -12.23
N LEU A 19 2.51 -22.04 -11.90
CA LEU A 19 2.74 -20.60 -12.04
C LEU A 19 2.47 -20.11 -13.47
N ARG A 20 3.05 -20.78 -14.47
CA ARG A 20 2.87 -20.40 -15.88
C ARG A 20 1.45 -20.67 -16.36
N ARG A 21 0.92 -21.86 -16.09
CA ARG A 21 -0.36 -22.32 -16.65
C ARG A 21 -1.58 -21.66 -16.01
N VAL A 22 -1.59 -21.49 -14.69
CA VAL A 22 -2.75 -20.96 -13.96
C VAL A 22 -2.62 -19.47 -13.74
N PHE A 23 -1.45 -18.98 -13.33
CA PHE A 23 -1.26 -17.57 -12.99
C PHE A 23 -0.72 -16.72 -14.15
N GLY A 24 -0.38 -17.32 -15.29
CA GLY A 24 0.11 -16.60 -16.48
C GLY A 24 1.42 -15.86 -16.24
N LYS A 25 2.27 -16.33 -15.32
CA LYS A 25 3.55 -15.68 -14.97
C LYS A 25 4.73 -16.52 -15.45
N ASP A 26 5.66 -15.89 -16.15
CA ASP A 26 6.84 -16.56 -16.73
C ASP A 26 7.80 -17.10 -15.67
N SER A 27 8.01 -16.33 -14.60
CA SER A 27 8.99 -16.63 -13.55
C SER A 27 8.58 -16.08 -12.18
N PHE A 28 9.17 -16.65 -11.13
CA PHE A 28 9.07 -16.12 -9.77
C PHE A 28 9.89 -14.86 -9.62
N ARG A 29 9.38 -13.91 -8.83
CA ARG A 29 10.22 -12.82 -8.32
C ARG A 29 11.19 -13.37 -7.25
N PRO A 30 12.30 -12.66 -6.97
CA PRO A 30 13.23 -13.09 -5.93
C PRO A 30 12.52 -13.45 -4.63
N LEU A 31 12.95 -14.54 -3.97
CA LEU A 31 12.40 -15.09 -2.73
C LEU A 31 11.00 -15.74 -2.84
N GLN A 32 10.19 -15.45 -3.87
CA GLN A 32 8.83 -16.01 -3.95
C GLN A 32 8.81 -17.53 -4.02
N GLU A 33 9.73 -18.13 -4.78
CA GLU A 33 9.82 -19.59 -4.94
C GLU A 33 10.14 -20.28 -3.59
N GLU A 34 11.07 -19.73 -2.83
CA GLU A 34 11.45 -20.22 -1.50
C GLU A 34 10.30 -20.14 -0.50
N ILE A 35 9.55 -19.03 -0.51
CA ILE A 35 8.37 -18.83 0.34
C ILE A 35 7.29 -19.88 0.02
N VAL A 36 7.01 -20.06 -1.27
CA VAL A 36 6.01 -21.04 -1.75
C VAL A 36 6.45 -22.47 -1.41
N ALA A 37 7.73 -22.81 -1.60
CA ALA A 37 8.27 -24.10 -1.24
C ALA A 37 8.17 -24.38 0.27
N ALA A 38 8.51 -23.39 1.11
CA ALA A 38 8.34 -23.49 2.56
C ALA A 38 6.87 -23.70 2.96
N ALA A 39 5.95 -22.99 2.30
CA ALA A 39 4.53 -23.18 2.52
C ALA A 39 4.12 -24.62 2.16
N ILE A 40 4.40 -25.09 0.95
CA ILE A 40 4.04 -26.44 0.47
C ILE A 40 4.64 -27.53 1.38
N ALA A 41 5.86 -27.35 1.88
CA ALA A 41 6.50 -28.26 2.83
C ALA A 41 5.80 -28.35 4.21
N GLY A 42 4.81 -27.49 4.47
CA GLY A 42 4.02 -27.50 5.70
C GLY A 42 4.63 -26.68 6.84
N HIS A 43 5.54 -25.75 6.54
CA HIS A 43 6.06 -24.82 7.54
C HIS A 43 5.07 -23.69 7.82
N ASP A 44 5.12 -23.18 9.06
CA ASP A 44 4.62 -21.85 9.36
C ASP A 44 5.50 -20.81 8.66
N VAL A 45 4.88 -19.76 8.14
CA VAL A 45 5.59 -18.73 7.37
C VAL A 45 5.21 -17.34 7.86
N PHE A 46 6.23 -16.52 8.11
CA PHE A 46 6.08 -15.08 8.27
C PHE A 46 6.68 -14.38 7.05
N LEU A 47 5.89 -13.57 6.36
CA LEU A 47 6.34 -12.79 5.20
C LEU A 47 6.10 -11.30 5.44
N CYS A 48 7.18 -10.53 5.53
CA CYS A 48 7.15 -9.07 5.49
C CYS A 48 7.73 -8.60 4.14
N ALA A 49 6.87 -8.18 3.22
CA ALA A 49 7.33 -7.79 1.88
C ALA A 49 6.54 -6.64 1.29
N ALA A 50 7.23 -5.71 0.62
CA ALA A 50 6.68 -4.46 0.13
C ALA A 50 5.39 -4.63 -0.68
N THR A 51 4.57 -3.57 -0.73
CA THR A 51 3.47 -3.49 -1.70
C THR A 51 4.05 -3.65 -3.11
N SER A 52 3.41 -4.44 -3.97
CA SER A 52 3.92 -4.98 -5.24
C SER A 52 4.69 -6.30 -5.20
N PHE A 53 5.22 -6.79 -4.07
CA PHE A 53 5.97 -8.07 -4.05
C PHE A 53 5.18 -9.26 -4.61
N GLY A 54 3.84 -9.19 -4.60
CA GLY A 54 2.98 -10.29 -5.01
C GLY A 54 2.69 -11.27 -3.87
N LYS A 55 2.52 -10.75 -2.65
CA LYS A 55 2.25 -11.54 -1.43
C LYS A 55 1.09 -12.53 -1.61
N SER A 56 0.05 -12.16 -2.35
CA SER A 56 -1.09 -13.05 -2.59
C SER A 56 -0.71 -14.35 -3.29
N LEU A 57 0.23 -14.29 -4.24
CA LEU A 57 0.73 -15.47 -4.93
C LEU A 57 1.36 -16.48 -3.95
N CYS A 58 2.01 -15.99 -2.89
CA CYS A 58 2.70 -16.83 -1.90
C CYS A 58 1.75 -17.74 -1.10
N TYR A 59 0.46 -17.41 -0.98
CA TYR A 59 -0.54 -18.28 -0.37
C TYR A 59 -1.52 -18.89 -1.39
N GLN A 60 -1.81 -18.19 -2.50
CA GLN A 60 -2.71 -18.69 -3.55
C GLN A 60 -2.11 -19.86 -4.31
N LEU A 61 -0.82 -19.78 -4.69
CA LEU A 61 -0.20 -20.85 -5.48
C LEU A 61 -0.07 -22.15 -4.68
N PRO A 62 0.37 -22.16 -3.40
CA PRO A 62 0.28 -23.35 -2.56
C PRO A 62 -1.14 -23.90 -2.40
N ALA A 63 -2.17 -23.04 -2.38
CA ALA A 63 -3.55 -23.49 -2.26
C ALA A 63 -4.03 -24.25 -3.51
N VAL A 64 -3.59 -23.82 -4.70
CA VAL A 64 -3.90 -24.49 -5.98
C VAL A 64 -3.16 -25.81 -6.12
N VAL A 65 -1.90 -25.87 -5.67
CA VAL A 65 -1.07 -27.08 -5.74
C VAL A 65 -1.51 -28.14 -4.72
N SER A 66 -1.99 -27.73 -3.56
CA SER A 66 -2.40 -28.63 -2.49
C SER A 66 -3.79 -29.25 -2.70
N LEU A 67 -3.97 -30.45 -2.14
CA LEU A 67 -5.28 -31.09 -2.04
C LEU A 67 -5.97 -30.67 -0.74
N GLY A 68 -7.03 -29.90 -0.87
CA GLY A 68 -7.86 -29.39 0.23
C GLY A 68 -8.05 -27.88 0.15
N VAL A 69 -8.49 -27.29 1.25
CA VAL A 69 -8.88 -25.88 1.36
C VAL A 69 -7.79 -25.09 2.09
N THR A 70 -7.45 -23.92 1.54
CA THR A 70 -6.73 -22.86 2.26
C THR A 70 -7.70 -21.76 2.67
N VAL A 71 -7.76 -21.46 3.97
CA VAL A 71 -8.58 -20.36 4.49
C VAL A 71 -7.74 -19.09 4.56
N VAL A 72 -8.19 -18.02 3.91
CA VAL A 72 -7.54 -16.72 3.90
C VAL A 72 -8.34 -15.74 4.75
N ILE A 73 -7.73 -15.22 5.80
CA ILE A 73 -8.33 -14.24 6.71
C ILE A 73 -7.80 -12.87 6.29
N SER A 74 -8.70 -11.99 5.86
CA SER A 74 -8.34 -10.65 5.37
C SER A 74 -9.25 -9.60 6.03
N PRO A 75 -8.75 -8.39 6.33
CA PRO A 75 -9.54 -7.43 7.09
C PRO A 75 -10.64 -6.77 6.23
N LEU A 76 -10.41 -6.62 4.93
CA LEU A 76 -11.17 -5.66 4.12
C LEU A 76 -11.97 -6.36 3.03
N LEU A 77 -13.27 -6.11 3.01
CA LEU A 77 -14.19 -6.69 2.02
C LEU A 77 -13.76 -6.36 0.58
N ALA A 78 -13.36 -5.12 0.31
CA ALA A 78 -12.91 -4.71 -1.02
C ALA A 78 -11.64 -5.46 -1.45
N LEU A 79 -10.70 -5.72 -0.53
CA LEU A 79 -9.49 -6.48 -0.81
C LEU A 79 -9.85 -7.95 -1.13
N MET A 80 -10.73 -8.55 -0.32
CA MET A 80 -11.23 -9.91 -0.54
C MET A 80 -11.94 -10.03 -1.90
N GLN A 81 -12.85 -9.11 -2.22
CA GLN A 81 -13.58 -9.10 -3.48
C GLN A 81 -12.64 -9.03 -4.69
N ASN A 82 -11.65 -8.14 -4.67
CA ASN A 82 -10.66 -8.03 -5.75
C ASN A 82 -9.85 -9.32 -5.93
N GLN A 83 -9.43 -9.95 -4.83
CA GLN A 83 -8.65 -11.20 -4.87
C GLN A 83 -9.49 -12.39 -5.35
N VAL A 84 -10.74 -12.49 -4.88
CA VAL A 84 -11.69 -13.53 -5.29
C VAL A 84 -12.03 -13.39 -6.77
N GLN A 85 -12.32 -12.18 -7.24
CA GLN A 85 -12.60 -11.94 -8.66
C GLN A 85 -11.40 -12.30 -9.53
N SER A 86 -10.20 -11.81 -9.19
CA SER A 86 -8.98 -12.13 -9.93
C SER A 86 -8.69 -13.64 -9.95
N ALA A 87 -8.88 -14.35 -8.84
CA ALA A 87 -8.70 -15.80 -8.80
C ALA A 87 -9.77 -16.55 -9.62
N ARG A 88 -11.03 -16.08 -9.64
CA ARG A 88 -12.08 -16.65 -10.51
C ARG A 88 -11.78 -16.46 -11.99
N GLU A 89 -11.26 -15.30 -12.38
CA GLU A 89 -10.83 -15.02 -13.76
C GLU A 89 -9.69 -15.94 -14.22
N LEU A 90 -8.85 -16.42 -13.29
CA LEU A 90 -7.83 -17.43 -13.53
C LEU A 90 -8.38 -18.88 -13.50
N GLY A 91 -9.68 -19.07 -13.32
CA GLY A 91 -10.32 -20.39 -13.21
C GLY A 91 -10.03 -21.13 -11.91
N ILE A 92 -9.60 -20.42 -10.85
CA ILE A 92 -9.37 -21.03 -9.53
C ILE A 92 -10.69 -21.14 -8.78
N ALA A 93 -10.97 -22.31 -8.20
CA ALA A 93 -12.12 -22.51 -7.32
C ALA A 93 -11.94 -21.74 -6.00
N VAL A 94 -12.54 -20.55 -5.93
CA VAL A 94 -12.41 -19.61 -4.82
C VAL A 94 -13.78 -19.12 -4.37
N GLU A 95 -13.96 -19.11 -3.05
CA GLU A 95 -15.19 -18.65 -2.41
C GLU A 95 -14.91 -17.61 -1.33
N CYS A 96 -15.95 -16.84 -0.97
CA CYS A 96 -15.87 -15.80 0.04
C CYS A 96 -17.14 -15.80 0.90
N ILE A 97 -16.96 -15.84 2.23
CA ILE A 97 -18.05 -15.67 3.18
C ILE A 97 -17.80 -14.39 3.98
N ASN A 98 -18.74 -13.46 3.91
CA ASN A 98 -18.72 -12.21 4.64
C ASN A 98 -20.14 -11.81 5.08
N GLY A 99 -20.30 -10.58 5.60
CA GLY A 99 -21.60 -10.08 6.09
C GLY A 99 -22.65 -9.84 5.01
N SER A 100 -22.26 -9.70 3.73
CA SER A 100 -23.19 -9.51 2.60
C SER A 100 -23.48 -10.79 1.80
N THR A 101 -22.83 -11.91 2.14
CA THR A 101 -23.09 -13.22 1.49
C THR A 101 -24.52 -13.68 1.80
N GLN A 102 -25.31 -13.94 0.76
CA GLN A 102 -26.69 -14.43 0.89
C GLN A 102 -26.74 -15.79 1.59
N ARG A 103 -27.84 -16.07 2.30
CA ARG A 103 -28.00 -17.30 3.09
C ARG A 103 -27.94 -18.57 2.24
N SER A 104 -28.53 -18.57 1.04
CA SER A 104 -28.49 -19.68 0.09
C SER A 104 -27.06 -19.97 -0.35
N GLU A 105 -26.33 -18.94 -0.74
CA GLU A 105 -24.95 -19.05 -1.21
C GLU A 105 -24.00 -19.49 -0.10
N ARG A 106 -24.17 -18.93 1.10
CA ARG A 106 -23.43 -19.36 2.28
C ARG A 106 -23.66 -20.85 2.58
N LYS A 107 -24.90 -21.32 2.44
CA LYS A 107 -25.23 -22.74 2.64
C LYS A 107 -24.56 -23.61 1.57
N ARG A 108 -24.58 -23.22 0.30
CA ARG A 108 -23.86 -23.90 -0.79
C ARG A 108 -22.37 -24.07 -0.48
N ILE A 109 -21.71 -23.00 -0.03
CA ILE A 109 -20.28 -23.03 0.33
C ILE A 109 -20.06 -23.91 1.57
N GLU A 110 -20.90 -23.80 2.60
CA GLU A 110 -20.80 -24.65 3.80
C GLU A 110 -21.00 -26.14 3.46
N ASP A 111 -21.93 -26.48 2.55
CA ASP A 111 -22.20 -27.85 2.10
C ASP A 111 -21.02 -28.42 1.27
N ASP A 112 -20.41 -27.63 0.37
CA ASP A 112 -19.18 -28.01 -0.35
C ASP A 112 -18.02 -28.28 0.62
N LEU A 113 -17.79 -27.40 1.59
CA LEU A 113 -16.73 -27.57 2.58
C LEU A 113 -16.91 -28.83 3.42
N LEU A 114 -18.15 -29.23 3.69
CA LEU A 114 -18.49 -30.37 4.55
C LEU A 114 -18.60 -31.71 3.81
N CYS A 115 -18.55 -31.72 2.48
CA CYS A 115 -18.71 -32.95 1.69
C CYS A 115 -17.54 -33.94 1.83
N GLY A 116 -16.42 -33.52 2.44
CA GLY A 116 -15.21 -34.32 2.63
C GLY A 116 -14.27 -34.33 1.42
N HIS A 117 -14.66 -33.71 0.31
CA HIS A 117 -13.89 -33.56 -0.93
C HIS A 117 -14.20 -32.21 -1.60
N PRO A 118 -13.97 -31.09 -0.89
CA PRO A 118 -14.39 -29.76 -1.34
C PRO A 118 -13.74 -29.39 -2.68
N GLU A 119 -14.55 -28.81 -3.58
CA GLU A 119 -14.04 -28.22 -4.82
C GLU A 119 -13.30 -26.91 -4.53
N THR A 120 -13.75 -26.17 -3.51
CA THR A 120 -13.14 -24.92 -3.07
C THR A 120 -11.67 -25.11 -2.67
N LYS A 121 -10.76 -24.38 -3.32
CA LYS A 121 -9.32 -24.33 -2.98
C LYS A 121 -8.97 -23.18 -2.04
N LEU A 122 -9.65 -22.05 -2.21
CA LEU A 122 -9.43 -20.83 -1.44
C LEU A 122 -10.75 -20.34 -0.84
N LEU A 123 -10.77 -20.14 0.48
CA LEU A 123 -11.91 -19.55 1.18
C LEU A 123 -11.50 -18.24 1.87
N TYR A 124 -12.00 -17.12 1.37
CA TYR A 124 -11.79 -15.81 1.98
C TYR A 124 -12.84 -15.53 3.07
N VAL A 125 -12.37 -15.14 4.27
CA VAL A 125 -13.24 -14.72 5.39
C VAL A 125 -12.69 -13.50 6.12
N THR A 126 -13.57 -12.79 6.81
CA THR A 126 -13.17 -11.70 7.72
C THR A 126 -12.72 -12.25 9.08
N PRO A 127 -11.86 -11.54 9.83
CA PRO A 127 -11.49 -11.95 11.18
C PRO A 127 -12.70 -12.08 12.12
N GLU A 128 -13.72 -11.22 11.99
CA GLU A 128 -14.97 -11.31 12.79
C GLU A 128 -15.71 -12.59 12.54
N LEU A 129 -15.85 -12.99 11.27
CA LEU A 129 -16.51 -14.24 10.94
C LEU A 129 -15.71 -15.41 11.51
N CYS A 130 -14.38 -15.37 11.35
CA CYS A 130 -13.47 -16.40 11.84
C CYS A 130 -13.52 -16.58 13.38
N ALA A 131 -13.77 -15.49 14.11
CA ALA A 131 -13.94 -15.51 15.55
C ALA A 131 -15.28 -16.11 16.02
N THR A 132 -16.29 -16.21 15.16
CA THR A 132 -17.60 -16.76 15.56
C THR A 132 -17.55 -18.26 15.84
N LYS A 133 -18.28 -18.72 16.88
CA LYS A 133 -18.36 -20.15 17.23
C LYS A 133 -18.91 -21.03 16.11
N ARG A 134 -19.89 -20.53 15.34
CA ARG A 134 -20.43 -21.25 14.19
C ARG A 134 -19.34 -21.55 13.16
N PHE A 135 -18.53 -20.55 12.81
CA PHE A 135 -17.46 -20.72 11.83
C PHE A 135 -16.30 -21.55 12.39
N GLN A 136 -15.96 -21.39 13.66
CA GLN A 136 -14.98 -22.27 14.34
C GLN A 136 -15.39 -23.74 14.21
N ASN A 137 -16.64 -24.07 14.50
CA ASN A 137 -17.15 -25.45 14.38
C ASN A 137 -17.07 -25.98 12.95
N LEU A 138 -17.41 -25.16 11.95
CA LEU A 138 -17.26 -25.52 10.54
C LEU A 138 -15.81 -25.87 10.20
N ILE A 139 -14.86 -24.99 10.52
CA ILE A 139 -13.43 -25.20 10.23
C ILE A 139 -12.87 -26.42 10.98
N LEU A 140 -13.32 -26.67 12.20
CA LEU A 140 -12.94 -27.87 12.95
C LEU A 140 -13.45 -29.16 12.30
N LEU A 141 -14.62 -29.14 11.67
CA LEU A 141 -15.13 -30.29 10.90
C LEU A 141 -14.28 -30.51 9.64
N VAL A 142 -14.00 -29.46 8.87
CA VAL A 142 -13.13 -29.52 7.67
C VAL A 142 -11.73 -30.04 8.03
N HIS A 143 -11.19 -29.62 9.18
CA HIS A 143 -9.92 -30.09 9.72
C HIS A 143 -9.95 -31.58 10.08
N ARG A 144 -11.00 -32.04 10.78
CA ARG A 144 -11.20 -33.46 11.11
C ARG A 144 -11.34 -34.35 9.87
N GLN A 145 -11.90 -33.82 8.79
CA GLN A 145 -11.97 -34.50 7.48
C GLN A 145 -10.62 -34.56 6.75
N GLY A 146 -9.57 -33.93 7.28
CA GLY A 146 -8.26 -33.84 6.65
C GLY A 146 -8.22 -32.93 5.42
N GLN A 147 -9.21 -32.04 5.27
CA GLN A 147 -9.33 -31.16 4.11
C GLN A 147 -8.79 -29.74 4.36
N LEU A 148 -8.52 -29.35 5.61
CA LEU A 148 -7.92 -28.04 5.91
C LEU A 148 -6.39 -28.10 5.82
N VAL A 149 -5.82 -27.46 4.80
CA VAL A 149 -4.39 -27.58 4.51
C VAL A 149 -3.58 -26.42 5.08
N ARG A 150 -4.14 -25.22 5.11
CA ARG A 150 -3.42 -24.00 5.52
C ARG A 150 -4.38 -22.90 5.95
N VAL A 151 -3.89 -22.05 6.85
CA VAL A 151 -4.51 -20.76 7.12
C VAL A 151 -3.55 -19.63 6.76
N ALA A 152 -3.99 -18.72 5.89
CA ALA A 152 -3.25 -17.51 5.57
C ALA A 152 -3.91 -16.31 6.25
N ILE A 153 -3.11 -15.48 6.90
CA ILE A 153 -3.53 -14.27 7.60
C ILE A 153 -2.94 -13.09 6.83
N ASP A 154 -3.81 -12.45 6.07
CA ASP A 154 -3.49 -11.27 5.27
C ASP A 154 -3.52 -10.00 6.11
N GLU A 155 -2.68 -9.04 5.75
CA GLU A 155 -2.41 -7.82 6.52
C GLU A 155 -2.21 -8.09 8.02
N ALA A 156 -1.33 -9.04 8.34
CA ALA A 156 -1.09 -9.51 9.70
C ALA A 156 -0.68 -8.40 10.69
N HIS A 157 -0.20 -7.25 10.21
CA HIS A 157 0.10 -6.09 11.04
C HIS A 157 -1.13 -5.54 11.80
N CYS A 158 -2.35 -5.81 11.33
CA CYS A 158 -3.60 -5.43 12.00
C CYS A 158 -3.75 -6.03 13.42
N ILE A 159 -2.97 -7.06 13.77
CA ILE A 159 -3.01 -7.67 15.11
C ILE A 159 -2.37 -6.81 16.20
N SER A 160 -1.43 -5.95 15.81
CA SER A 160 -0.65 -5.13 16.74
C SER A 160 -1.29 -3.76 16.93
N GLU A 161 -1.31 -3.28 18.17
CA GLU A 161 -1.73 -1.91 18.50
C GLU A 161 -0.69 -0.86 18.03
N TRP A 162 0.50 -1.33 17.68
CA TRP A 162 1.55 -0.57 17.03
C TRP A 162 1.44 -0.61 15.50
N GLY A 163 0.46 -1.36 14.96
CA GLY A 163 0.09 -1.31 13.55
C GLY A 163 -0.84 -0.14 13.25
N HIS A 164 -0.78 0.37 12.02
CA HIS A 164 -1.58 1.51 11.58
C HIS A 164 -3.08 1.22 11.43
N ASP A 165 -3.45 -0.04 11.23
CA ASP A 165 -4.84 -0.51 11.07
C ASP A 165 -5.20 -1.58 12.12
N PHE A 166 -4.93 -1.29 13.40
CA PHE A 166 -5.22 -2.22 14.50
C PHE A 166 -6.69 -2.69 14.51
N ARG A 167 -6.87 -4.01 14.54
CA ARG A 167 -8.18 -4.68 14.57
C ARG A 167 -8.18 -5.73 15.68
N PRO A 168 -8.83 -5.46 16.83
CA PRO A 168 -8.78 -6.31 18.02
C PRO A 168 -9.06 -7.80 17.76
N THR A 169 -9.99 -8.10 16.85
CA THR A 169 -10.42 -9.46 16.53
C THR A 169 -9.30 -10.33 15.96
N TYR A 170 -8.23 -9.76 15.40
CA TYR A 170 -7.05 -10.54 15.00
C TYR A 170 -6.39 -11.25 16.20
N LYS A 171 -6.43 -10.65 17.41
CA LYS A 171 -5.88 -11.27 18.63
C LYS A 171 -6.64 -12.53 19.02
N GLU A 172 -7.90 -12.65 18.61
CA GLU A 172 -8.73 -13.83 18.90
C GLU A 172 -8.35 -15.03 18.02
N LEU A 173 -7.66 -14.81 16.89
CA LEU A 173 -7.25 -15.85 15.94
C LEU A 173 -6.22 -16.86 16.50
N VAL A 174 -5.70 -16.63 17.70
CA VAL A 174 -4.82 -17.56 18.42
C VAL A 174 -5.43 -18.97 18.54
N TRP A 175 -6.77 -19.08 18.51
CA TRP A 175 -7.46 -20.36 18.56
C TRP A 175 -7.07 -21.28 17.40
N LEU A 176 -6.76 -20.74 16.22
CA LEU A 176 -6.37 -21.52 15.04
C LEU A 176 -5.16 -22.37 15.35
N LYS A 177 -4.11 -21.78 15.94
CA LYS A 177 -2.91 -22.51 16.34
C LYS A 177 -3.12 -23.44 17.52
N LYS A 178 -3.93 -23.03 18.50
CA LYS A 178 -4.19 -23.83 19.71
C LYS A 178 -5.02 -25.09 19.41
N THR A 179 -5.98 -25.00 18.50
CA THR A 179 -6.96 -26.07 18.26
C THR A 179 -6.66 -26.90 17.01
N LEU A 180 -6.07 -26.31 15.96
CA LEU A 180 -5.73 -27.04 14.72
C LEU A 180 -4.34 -27.67 14.80
N ASN A 181 -4.10 -28.48 15.84
CA ASN A 181 -2.78 -29.04 16.17
C ASN A 181 -2.64 -30.55 15.90
N CYS A 182 -3.73 -31.26 15.60
CA CYS A 182 -3.73 -32.71 15.37
C CYS A 182 -4.58 -33.10 14.13
N PRO A 183 -3.97 -33.22 12.93
CA PRO A 183 -2.60 -32.80 12.61
C PRO A 183 -2.47 -31.27 12.61
N SER A 184 -1.24 -30.77 12.83
CA SER A 184 -0.98 -29.33 12.85
C SER A 184 -1.23 -28.69 11.49
N VAL A 185 -2.02 -27.60 11.46
CA VAL A 185 -2.25 -26.81 10.26
C VAL A 185 -1.25 -25.65 10.21
N PRO A 186 -0.47 -25.52 9.12
CA PRO A 186 0.46 -24.41 8.94
C PRO A 186 -0.27 -23.08 8.81
N VAL A 187 0.26 -22.05 9.48
CA VAL A 187 -0.21 -20.67 9.43
C VAL A 187 0.81 -19.82 8.69
N MET A 188 0.32 -19.06 7.72
CA MET A 188 1.11 -18.06 6.99
C MET A 188 0.63 -16.66 7.35
N ALA A 189 1.47 -15.84 7.97
CA ALA A 189 1.19 -14.44 8.27
C ALA A 189 1.91 -13.54 7.26
N VAL A 190 1.15 -12.76 6.48
CA VAL A 190 1.70 -11.90 5.42
C VAL A 190 1.36 -10.44 5.70
N THR A 191 2.33 -9.54 5.51
CA THR A 191 2.13 -8.10 5.67
C THR A 191 3.09 -7.29 4.80
N ALA A 192 2.69 -6.08 4.43
CA ALA A 192 3.56 -5.16 3.71
C ALA A 192 4.59 -4.47 4.61
N THR A 193 4.18 -4.16 5.84
CA THR A 193 4.90 -3.33 6.78
C THR A 193 4.82 -3.95 8.15
N ALA A 194 5.96 -4.22 8.77
CA ALA A 194 6.05 -4.64 10.16
C ALA A 194 7.36 -4.11 10.76
N THR A 195 7.25 -3.28 11.79
CA THR A 195 8.38 -2.92 12.64
C THR A 195 8.78 -4.14 13.49
N PRO A 196 9.98 -4.16 14.09
CA PRO A 196 10.39 -5.25 14.97
C PRO A 196 9.38 -5.54 16.10
N GLN A 197 8.77 -4.48 16.65
CA GLN A 197 7.73 -4.60 17.66
C GLN A 197 6.44 -5.23 17.13
N VAL A 198 5.96 -4.78 15.96
CA VAL A 198 4.77 -5.36 15.31
C VAL A 198 5.01 -6.83 14.95
N ARG A 199 6.23 -7.19 14.52
CA ARG A 199 6.61 -8.58 14.27
C ARG A 199 6.51 -9.42 15.55
N GLY A 200 7.07 -8.96 16.66
CA GLY A 200 6.96 -9.65 17.95
C GLY A 200 5.50 -9.88 18.38
N ASP A 201 4.65 -8.87 18.20
CA ASP A 201 3.21 -8.98 18.47
C ASP A 201 2.53 -10.03 17.58
N ILE A 202 2.85 -10.09 16.29
CA ILE A 202 2.32 -11.09 15.36
C ILE A 202 2.65 -12.50 15.85
N PHE A 203 3.91 -12.76 16.20
CA PHE A 203 4.34 -14.07 16.71
C PHE A 203 3.62 -14.44 18.00
N LYS A 204 3.57 -13.50 18.95
CA LYS A 204 2.93 -13.69 20.26
C LYS A 204 1.43 -13.97 20.14
N PHE A 205 0.69 -13.13 19.43
CA PHE A 205 -0.77 -13.21 19.39
C PHE A 205 -1.29 -14.30 18.44
N LEU A 206 -0.54 -14.69 17.41
CA LEU A 206 -0.90 -15.84 16.58
C LEU A 206 -0.41 -17.17 17.15
N GLY A 207 0.48 -17.15 18.14
CA GLY A 207 1.09 -18.36 18.70
C GLY A 207 2.05 -19.04 17.73
N LEU A 208 2.83 -18.26 16.97
CA LEU A 208 3.87 -18.77 16.08
C LEU A 208 5.15 -19.04 16.86
N ASP A 209 5.84 -20.13 16.53
CA ASP A 209 7.12 -20.51 17.13
C ASP A 209 8.26 -19.88 16.33
N GLU A 210 9.04 -18.99 16.95
CA GLU A 210 10.16 -18.29 16.30
C GLU A 210 11.23 -19.25 15.76
N THR A 211 11.40 -20.43 16.36
CA THR A 211 12.42 -21.40 15.95
C THR A 211 12.00 -22.23 14.75
N LYS A 212 10.68 -22.44 14.57
CA LYS A 212 10.13 -23.30 13.50
C LYS A 212 9.57 -22.50 12.33
N THR A 213 9.16 -21.26 12.56
CA THR A 213 8.54 -20.40 11.54
C THR A 213 9.59 -19.90 10.56
N LYS A 214 9.37 -20.14 9.26
CA LYS A 214 10.24 -19.60 8.21
C LYS A 214 9.92 -18.13 8.00
N CYS A 215 10.89 -17.27 8.30
CA CYS A 215 10.75 -15.82 8.23
C CYS A 215 11.41 -15.29 6.96
N PHE A 216 10.62 -14.58 6.15
CA PHE A 216 11.07 -13.94 4.92
C PHE A 216 10.79 -12.44 5.01
N SER A 217 11.84 -11.64 4.81
CA SER A 217 11.73 -10.18 4.78
C SER A 217 12.41 -9.64 3.53
N THR A 218 11.73 -8.78 2.79
CA THR A 218 12.35 -8.02 1.70
C THR A 218 12.62 -6.59 2.14
N PRO A 219 13.64 -5.91 1.60
CA PRO A 219 13.82 -4.48 1.83
C PRO A 219 12.53 -3.71 1.54
N THR A 220 12.15 -2.81 2.46
CA THR A 220 11.02 -1.89 2.26
C THR A 220 11.39 -0.73 1.34
N ALA A 221 12.70 -0.47 1.19
CA ALA A 221 13.22 0.57 0.32
C ALA A 221 12.87 0.29 -1.15
N ARG A 222 12.31 1.30 -1.81
CA ARG A 222 11.95 1.27 -3.23
C ARG A 222 12.86 2.24 -3.99
N PRO A 223 13.99 1.77 -4.56
CA PRO A 223 14.96 2.65 -5.23
C PRO A 223 14.36 3.32 -6.48
N ASN A 224 13.30 2.75 -7.04
CA ASN A 224 12.59 3.33 -8.17
C ASN A 224 11.67 4.52 -7.81
N ILE A 225 11.45 4.79 -6.52
CA ILE A 225 10.62 5.90 -6.04
C ILE A 225 11.52 7.05 -5.59
N HIS A 226 11.36 8.21 -6.24
CA HIS A 226 12.01 9.45 -5.86
C HIS A 226 11.29 10.10 -4.68
N TYR A 227 11.88 10.10 -3.48
CA TYR A 227 11.33 10.76 -2.30
C TYR A 227 11.75 12.24 -2.23
N GLU A 228 10.77 13.14 -2.11
CA GLU A 228 10.98 14.58 -2.10
C GLU A 228 10.09 15.25 -1.05
N VAL A 229 10.64 16.20 -0.29
CA VAL A 229 9.86 17.03 0.65
C VAL A 229 9.94 18.49 0.22
N GLN A 230 8.78 19.10 -0.01
CA GLN A 230 8.63 20.51 -0.35
C GLN A 230 8.05 21.27 0.82
N TYR A 231 8.62 22.43 1.11
CA TYR A 231 8.35 23.20 2.32
C TYR A 231 7.58 24.47 1.96
N PHE A 232 6.45 24.69 2.62
CA PHE A 232 5.64 25.88 2.43
C PHE A 232 5.32 26.52 3.80
N SER A 233 5.12 27.83 3.78
CA SER A 233 4.72 28.65 4.93
C SER A 233 3.59 29.56 4.46
N ARG A 234 2.49 29.62 5.21
CA ARG A 234 1.40 30.56 4.90
C ARG A 234 1.77 32.01 5.23
N SER A 235 2.86 32.18 5.99
CA SER A 235 3.32 33.43 6.60
C SER A 235 4.49 34.10 5.88
N ASN A 236 4.94 33.59 4.72
CA ASN A 236 6.05 34.21 3.98
C ASN A 236 5.51 35.34 3.06
N PRO A 237 5.90 36.63 3.24
CA PRO A 237 5.44 37.75 2.43
C PRO A 237 6.02 37.75 1.00
N GLU A 238 7.14 37.07 0.76
CA GLU A 238 7.62 36.79 -0.60
C GLU A 238 6.76 35.72 -1.31
N ASN A 239 5.90 35.00 -0.57
CA ASN A 239 4.92 34.08 -1.14
C ASN A 239 3.67 34.84 -1.65
N GLY A 240 3.87 35.98 -2.32
CA GLY A 240 2.94 36.35 -3.37
C GLY A 240 2.99 35.25 -4.43
N GLU A 241 1.92 34.45 -4.54
CA GLU A 241 1.77 33.31 -5.48
C GLU A 241 2.46 31.96 -5.13
N ASP A 242 2.93 31.74 -3.90
CA ASP A 242 3.42 30.40 -3.45
C ASP A 242 2.40 29.67 -2.54
N ASP A 243 1.15 29.61 -3.00
CA ASP A 243 0.17 28.64 -2.50
C ASP A 243 0.59 27.22 -2.98
N ILE A 244 0.27 26.20 -2.20
CA ILE A 244 0.60 24.80 -2.52
C ILE A 244 0.06 24.40 -3.91
N PHE A 245 -1.03 25.05 -4.33
CA PHE A 245 -1.70 24.82 -5.61
C PHE A 245 -0.90 25.33 -6.84
N PRO A 246 -0.43 26.58 -6.92
CA PRO A 246 0.55 27.04 -7.92
C PRO A 246 1.75 26.10 -8.10
N TYR A 247 2.38 25.67 -7.00
CA TYR A 247 3.47 24.69 -7.07
C TYR A 247 3.01 23.38 -7.73
N LEU A 248 1.84 22.85 -7.33
CA LEU A 248 1.28 21.64 -7.90
C LEU A 248 1.03 21.78 -9.41
N ILE A 249 0.44 22.89 -9.85
CA ILE A 249 0.20 23.17 -11.29
C ILE A 249 1.52 23.30 -12.05
N SER A 250 2.50 24.04 -11.52
CA SER A 250 3.84 24.15 -12.12
C SER A 250 4.51 22.77 -12.27
N ARG A 251 4.41 21.92 -11.24
CA ARG A 251 4.92 20.54 -11.29
C ARG A 251 4.24 19.69 -12.35
N LEU A 252 2.91 19.75 -12.43
CA LEU A 252 2.15 19.06 -13.47
C LEU A 252 2.50 19.61 -14.86
N GLY A 253 2.71 20.91 -15.00
CA GLY A 253 3.20 21.55 -16.23
C GLY A 253 4.54 20.97 -16.71
N PHE A 254 5.51 20.81 -15.81
CA PHE A 254 6.79 20.18 -16.13
C PHE A 254 6.62 18.71 -16.60
N MET A 255 5.74 17.95 -15.94
CA MET A 255 5.46 16.57 -16.32
C MET A 255 4.75 16.49 -17.68
N HIS A 256 3.85 17.43 -17.95
CA HIS A 256 3.16 17.57 -19.23
C HIS A 256 4.14 17.89 -20.37
N GLN A 257 5.04 18.86 -20.20
CA GLN A 257 6.05 19.20 -21.19
C GLN A 257 6.93 17.99 -21.56
N ARG A 258 7.39 17.23 -20.55
CA ARG A 258 8.17 16.00 -20.77
C ARG A 258 7.39 14.94 -21.55
N ARG A 259 6.08 14.82 -21.30
CA ARG A 259 5.20 13.93 -22.05
C ARG A 259 5.06 14.38 -23.51
N LEU A 260 4.89 15.67 -23.76
CA LEU A 260 4.81 16.20 -25.13
C LEU A 260 6.10 15.94 -25.91
N MET A 261 7.27 16.12 -25.29
CA MET A 261 8.55 15.78 -25.91
C MET A 261 8.66 14.29 -26.26
N LEU A 262 8.20 13.40 -25.36
CA LEU A 262 8.16 11.96 -25.63
C LEU A 262 7.22 11.63 -26.80
N LEU A 263 6.03 12.24 -26.84
CA LEU A 263 5.07 12.07 -27.94
C LEU A 263 5.66 12.51 -29.28
N GLN A 264 6.34 13.67 -29.31
CA GLN A 264 7.02 14.17 -30.50
C GLN A 264 8.14 13.24 -30.97
N TYR A 265 8.92 12.67 -30.05
CA TYR A 265 9.97 11.71 -30.38
C TYR A 265 9.38 10.41 -30.95
N LEU A 266 8.33 9.88 -30.35
CA LEU A 266 7.68 8.64 -30.83
C LEU A 266 6.96 8.84 -32.17
N SER A 267 6.41 10.02 -32.45
CA SER A 267 5.76 10.30 -33.74
C SER A 267 6.74 10.32 -34.92
N GLN A 268 8.04 10.44 -34.66
CA GLN A 268 9.07 10.32 -35.70
C GLN A 268 9.32 8.86 -36.08
N GLN A 269 8.96 7.91 -35.24
CA GLN A 269 9.19 6.47 -35.45
C GLN A 269 7.92 5.72 -35.84
N ASP A 270 6.77 6.16 -35.35
CA ASP A 270 5.47 5.53 -35.60
C ASP A 270 4.44 6.57 -36.06
N SER A 271 3.55 6.16 -36.97
CA SER A 271 2.55 7.05 -37.58
C SER A 271 1.44 7.45 -36.61
N SER A 272 1.24 6.69 -35.53
CA SER A 272 0.22 6.95 -34.51
C SER A 272 0.71 6.52 -33.11
N PRO A 273 1.61 7.29 -32.46
CA PRO A 273 2.14 6.93 -31.16
C PRO A 273 1.09 7.14 -30.07
N VAL A 274 0.68 6.05 -29.43
CA VAL A 274 -0.28 6.09 -28.32
C VAL A 274 0.49 6.07 -26.99
N VAL A 275 0.43 7.15 -26.23
CA VAL A 275 1.01 7.22 -24.88
C VAL A 275 -0.12 7.32 -23.86
N ALA A 276 -0.15 6.44 -22.86
CA ALA A 276 -1.16 6.49 -21.80
C ALA A 276 -1.02 7.76 -20.92
N PRO A 277 -2.11 8.40 -20.47
CA PRO A 277 -2.04 9.54 -19.55
C PRO A 277 -1.21 9.25 -18.31
N ILE A 278 -0.54 10.28 -17.79
CA ILE A 278 0.22 10.16 -16.55
C ILE A 278 -0.75 9.99 -15.40
N SER A 279 -0.72 8.81 -14.78
CA SER A 279 -1.58 8.49 -13.66
C SER A 279 -0.91 8.83 -12.33
N GLY A 280 -1.65 9.49 -11.44
CA GLY A 280 -1.14 9.94 -10.15
C GLY A 280 -2.19 9.95 -9.05
N ILE A 281 -1.74 9.92 -7.80
CA ILE A 281 -2.59 9.99 -6.60
C ILE A 281 -2.17 11.21 -5.79
N ILE A 282 -3.13 12.01 -5.35
CA ILE A 282 -2.91 13.09 -4.40
C ILE A 282 -3.65 12.76 -3.11
N TYR A 283 -2.91 12.43 -2.06
CA TYR A 283 -3.47 12.18 -0.75
C TYR A 283 -3.74 13.47 0.01
N VAL A 284 -4.95 13.59 0.54
CA VAL A 284 -5.42 14.70 1.38
C VAL A 284 -5.93 14.17 2.72
N THR A 285 -6.04 15.06 3.71
CA THR A 285 -6.44 14.64 5.06
C THR A 285 -7.97 14.55 5.20
N ARG A 286 -8.70 15.48 4.55
CA ARG A 286 -10.16 15.63 4.71
C ARG A 286 -10.91 15.29 3.42
N ARG A 287 -12.18 14.92 3.57
CA ARG A 287 -13.07 14.60 2.45
C ARG A 287 -13.38 15.84 1.60
N THR A 288 -13.73 16.95 2.26
CA THR A 288 -14.00 18.24 1.60
C THR A 288 -12.79 18.72 0.79
N GLU A 289 -11.59 18.56 1.34
CA GLU A 289 -10.32 18.92 0.68
C GLU A 289 -10.06 18.07 -0.58
N ALA A 290 -10.53 16.81 -0.62
CA ALA A 290 -10.45 15.97 -1.81
C ALA A 290 -11.35 16.50 -2.93
N ASP A 291 -12.58 16.88 -2.59
CA ASP A 291 -13.56 17.44 -3.52
C ASP A 291 -13.11 18.82 -4.03
N GLU A 292 -12.68 19.71 -3.13
CA GLU A 292 -12.18 21.05 -3.45
C GLU A 292 -10.95 20.98 -4.36
N LEU A 293 -9.97 20.13 -4.04
CA LEU A 293 -8.74 20.01 -4.82
C LEU A 293 -9.01 19.40 -6.21
N ALA A 294 -9.85 18.37 -6.30
CA ALA A 294 -10.23 17.78 -7.58
C ALA A 294 -10.96 18.79 -8.47
N SER A 295 -11.86 19.59 -7.88
CA SER A 295 -12.55 20.68 -8.58
C SER A 295 -11.58 21.74 -9.10
N LYS A 296 -10.67 22.24 -8.24
CA LYS A 296 -9.64 23.22 -8.62
C LYS A 296 -8.75 22.72 -9.75
N LEU A 297 -8.29 21.47 -9.68
CA LEU A 297 -7.49 20.84 -10.74
C LEU A 297 -8.28 20.74 -12.06
N THR A 298 -9.55 20.37 -11.98
CA THR A 298 -10.42 20.27 -13.16
C THR A 298 -10.62 21.63 -13.84
N VAL A 299 -10.85 22.69 -13.05
CA VAL A 299 -10.93 24.07 -13.57
C VAL A 299 -9.61 24.52 -14.20
N ALA A 300 -8.47 24.10 -13.65
CA ALA A 300 -7.15 24.34 -14.22
C ALA A 300 -6.81 23.47 -15.45
N GLY A 301 -7.77 22.69 -15.97
CA GLY A 301 -7.56 21.84 -17.15
C GLY A 301 -6.77 20.55 -16.85
N VAL A 302 -6.83 20.04 -15.63
CA VAL A 302 -6.23 18.75 -15.25
C VAL A 302 -7.35 17.76 -14.95
N ARG A 303 -7.33 16.59 -15.59
CA ARG A 303 -8.30 15.52 -15.30
C ARG A 303 -8.07 14.95 -13.90
N ALA A 304 -8.89 15.36 -12.94
CA ALA A 304 -8.85 14.92 -11.56
C ALA A 304 -10.24 14.51 -11.04
N GLN A 305 -10.29 13.51 -10.16
CA GLN A 305 -11.53 13.08 -9.49
C GLN A 305 -11.29 12.89 -7.99
N SER A 306 -12.30 13.21 -7.17
CA SER A 306 -12.23 12.98 -5.73
C SER A 306 -12.57 11.53 -5.38
N TYR A 307 -11.92 10.98 -4.35
CA TYR A 307 -12.25 9.67 -3.81
C TYR A 307 -12.15 9.63 -2.28
N HIS A 308 -13.26 9.35 -1.61
CA HIS A 308 -13.30 9.19 -0.17
C HIS A 308 -14.49 8.35 0.28
N ALA A 309 -14.46 7.90 1.54
CA ALA A 309 -15.51 7.06 2.13
C ALA A 309 -16.91 7.71 2.19
N GLY A 310 -17.01 9.04 2.02
CA GLY A 310 -18.30 9.73 1.92
C GLY A 310 -19.01 9.61 0.57
N LEU A 311 -18.36 9.06 -0.47
CA LEU A 311 -19.00 8.85 -1.77
C LEU A 311 -19.80 7.54 -1.78
N ASP A 312 -20.88 7.52 -2.55
CA ASP A 312 -21.67 6.31 -2.79
C ASP A 312 -20.80 5.17 -3.34
N THR A 313 -21.11 3.94 -2.93
CA THR A 313 -20.35 2.75 -3.34
C THR A 313 -20.29 2.58 -4.85
N THR A 314 -21.42 2.78 -5.55
CA THR A 314 -21.49 2.72 -7.02
C THR A 314 -20.61 3.78 -7.69
N LYS A 315 -20.58 5.00 -7.13
CA LYS A 315 -19.73 6.09 -7.61
C LYS A 315 -18.24 5.77 -7.38
N ARG A 316 -17.88 5.22 -6.22
CA ARG A 316 -16.51 4.78 -5.91
C ARG A 316 -16.03 3.69 -6.86
N GLU A 317 -16.84 2.67 -7.10
CA GLU A 317 -16.54 1.59 -8.04
C GLU A 317 -16.32 2.14 -9.45
N LYS A 318 -17.20 3.03 -9.93
CA LYS A 318 -17.08 3.67 -11.25
C LYS A 318 -15.78 4.49 -11.38
N ILE A 319 -15.46 5.31 -10.38
CA ILE A 319 -14.22 6.11 -10.35
C ILE A 319 -12.99 5.21 -10.37
N GLN A 320 -12.96 4.19 -9.51
CA GLN A 320 -11.84 3.25 -9.43
C GLN A 320 -11.65 2.49 -10.74
N MET A 321 -12.73 1.95 -11.32
CA MET A 321 -12.67 1.27 -12.63
C MET A 321 -12.14 2.19 -13.72
N THR A 322 -12.65 3.43 -13.78
CA THR A 322 -12.22 4.42 -14.78
C THR A 322 -10.73 4.71 -14.63
N PHE A 323 -10.27 4.98 -13.41
CA PHE A 323 -8.87 5.26 -13.14
C PHE A 323 -7.95 4.10 -13.54
N VAL A 324 -8.32 2.86 -13.18
CA VAL A 324 -7.56 1.65 -13.53
C VAL A 324 -7.47 1.48 -15.04
N ARG A 325 -8.57 1.64 -15.78
CA ARG A 325 -8.58 1.51 -17.25
C ARG A 325 -7.66 2.51 -17.94
N TYR A 326 -7.69 3.78 -17.53
CA TYR A 326 -6.77 4.80 -18.07
C TYR A 326 -5.31 4.51 -17.71
N ALA A 327 -5.06 4.04 -16.49
CA ALA A 327 -3.70 3.82 -16.03
C ALA A 327 -3.04 2.59 -16.68
N ILE A 328 -3.78 1.50 -16.91
CA ILE A 328 -3.26 0.30 -17.59
C ILE A 328 -3.17 0.52 -19.11
N GLY A 329 -3.79 1.59 -19.62
CA GLY A 329 -3.66 2.01 -21.01
C GLY A 329 -4.56 1.21 -21.95
N ASP A 330 -5.84 1.05 -21.59
CA ASP A 330 -6.84 0.43 -22.46
C ASP A 330 -6.84 1.13 -23.84
N PRO A 331 -6.44 0.43 -24.93
CA PRO A 331 -6.30 1.05 -26.25
C PRO A 331 -7.57 1.78 -26.72
N ARG A 332 -8.75 1.33 -26.30
CA ARG A 332 -10.04 1.94 -26.67
C ARG A 332 -10.25 3.32 -26.03
N LEU A 333 -9.66 3.57 -24.86
CA LEU A 333 -9.71 4.86 -24.17
C LEU A 333 -8.54 5.78 -24.54
N LEU A 334 -7.47 5.20 -25.08
CA LEU A 334 -6.30 5.93 -25.56
C LEU A 334 -6.44 6.38 -27.02
N GLN A 335 -7.46 5.90 -27.75
CA GLN A 335 -7.80 6.29 -29.14
C GLN A 335 -8.51 7.66 -29.25
N ALA A 336 -8.44 8.49 -28.22
CA ALA A 336 -9.04 9.83 -28.24
C ALA A 336 -8.02 10.87 -28.73
N ASP A 337 -8.06 11.14 -30.04
CA ASP A 337 -7.54 12.30 -30.78
C ASP A 337 -6.10 12.77 -30.48
N ASN A 338 -5.54 13.61 -31.35
CA ASN A 338 -4.27 14.32 -31.13
C ASN A 338 -4.36 15.35 -29.98
N ASP A 339 -5.11 15.07 -28.91
CA ASP A 339 -5.32 15.98 -27.79
C ASP A 339 -4.04 16.10 -26.95
N ARG A 340 -3.32 17.20 -27.21
CA ARG A 340 -2.11 17.61 -26.48
C ARG A 340 -2.43 18.51 -25.30
N SER A 341 -3.68 18.56 -24.82
CA SER A 341 -4.05 19.35 -23.66
C SER A 341 -3.46 18.82 -22.36
N LEU A 342 -3.47 19.69 -21.36
CA LEU A 342 -3.16 19.32 -19.98
C LEU A 342 -4.18 18.28 -19.46
N THR A 343 -5.44 18.36 -19.89
CA THR A 343 -6.52 17.46 -19.49
C THR A 343 -6.25 16.03 -19.96
N ALA A 344 -5.86 15.86 -21.23
CA ALA A 344 -5.52 14.56 -21.80
C ALA A 344 -4.25 13.95 -21.19
N SER A 345 -3.34 14.79 -20.69
CA SER A 345 -2.05 14.36 -20.17
C SER A 345 -2.11 13.65 -18.83
N PHE A 346 -3.20 13.82 -18.08
CA PHE A 346 -3.29 13.35 -16.70
C PHE A 346 -4.51 12.46 -16.44
N ASN A 347 -4.38 11.64 -15.40
CA ASN A 347 -5.46 10.89 -14.78
C ASN A 347 -5.18 10.86 -13.27
N ILE A 348 -5.75 11.80 -12.53
CA ILE A 348 -5.43 12.02 -11.11
C ILE A 348 -6.61 11.64 -10.23
N ILE A 349 -6.32 11.00 -9.11
CA ILE A 349 -7.27 10.86 -8.01
C ILE A 349 -6.80 11.66 -6.81
N CYS A 350 -7.65 12.58 -6.34
CA CYS A 350 -7.51 13.29 -5.07
C CYS A 350 -8.26 12.50 -4.01
N ALA A 351 -7.56 11.94 -3.03
CA ALA A 351 -8.19 11.00 -2.11
C ALA A 351 -7.74 11.08 -0.68
N THR A 352 -8.59 10.63 0.23
CA THR A 352 -8.15 10.26 1.58
C THR A 352 -7.55 8.85 1.58
N THR A 353 -7.08 8.38 2.73
CA THR A 353 -6.57 7.00 2.92
C THR A 353 -7.58 5.90 2.53
N ALA A 354 -8.86 6.25 2.32
CA ALA A 354 -9.87 5.35 1.78
C ALA A 354 -9.53 4.83 0.36
N PHE A 355 -8.78 5.60 -0.43
CA PHE A 355 -8.29 5.15 -1.74
C PHE A 355 -6.96 4.44 -1.56
N GLY A 356 -6.94 3.12 -1.79
CA GLY A 356 -5.68 2.40 -1.84
C GLY A 356 -5.76 0.93 -1.46
N MET A 357 -6.62 0.55 -0.53
CA MET A 357 -6.74 -0.86 -0.16
C MET A 357 -7.32 -1.63 -1.35
N GLY A 358 -6.55 -2.57 -1.90
CA GLY A 358 -6.95 -3.37 -3.07
C GLY A 358 -6.64 -2.76 -4.45
N ILE A 359 -5.97 -1.61 -4.53
CA ILE A 359 -5.54 -1.03 -5.82
C ILE A 359 -4.17 -1.58 -6.22
N ASP A 360 -4.10 -2.20 -7.39
CA ASP A 360 -2.86 -2.72 -8.00
C ASP A 360 -2.66 -2.19 -9.41
N VAL A 361 -2.46 -0.87 -9.50
CA VAL A 361 -2.13 -0.20 -10.76
C VAL A 361 -0.60 -0.08 -10.87
N PRO A 362 0.04 -0.78 -11.82
CA PRO A 362 1.49 -0.79 -11.89
C PRO A 362 2.12 0.52 -12.35
N THR A 363 1.34 1.33 -13.08
CA THR A 363 1.79 2.49 -13.85
C THR A 363 1.60 3.84 -13.16
N ILE A 364 1.30 3.87 -11.85
CA ILE A 364 1.21 5.14 -11.11
C ILE A 364 2.59 5.81 -11.09
N ARG A 365 2.67 7.04 -11.61
CA ARG A 365 3.94 7.78 -11.78
C ARG A 365 4.27 8.72 -10.65
N PHE A 366 3.27 9.19 -9.92
CA PHE A 366 3.51 10.03 -8.77
C PHE A 366 2.46 9.81 -7.68
N VAL A 367 2.90 9.94 -6.44
CA VAL A 367 2.05 10.09 -5.26
C VAL A 367 2.44 11.42 -4.61
N ILE A 368 1.46 12.29 -4.36
CA ILE A 368 1.68 13.57 -3.69
C ILE A 368 0.86 13.57 -2.41
N HIS A 369 1.49 13.89 -1.29
CA HIS A 369 0.81 14.13 -0.03
C HIS A 369 0.57 15.63 0.11
N TYR A 370 -0.67 16.04 -0.11
CA TYR A 370 -1.15 17.41 0.10
C TYR A 370 -1.42 17.62 1.59
N GLY A 371 -0.34 17.85 2.33
CA GLY A 371 -0.29 17.87 3.78
C GLY A 371 0.41 16.64 4.36
N LEU A 372 0.60 16.64 5.67
CA LEU A 372 1.37 15.61 6.37
C LEU A 372 0.61 14.27 6.42
N PRO A 373 1.25 13.14 6.06
CA PRO A 373 0.68 11.80 6.28
C PRO A 373 0.38 11.56 7.76
N ARG A 374 -0.55 10.65 8.06
CA ARG A 374 -0.94 10.34 9.46
C ARG A 374 0.19 9.73 10.30
N GLY A 375 1.19 9.16 9.65
CA GLY A 375 2.28 8.43 10.28
C GLY A 375 3.20 7.80 9.24
N MET A 376 4.31 7.24 9.70
CA MET A 376 5.36 6.69 8.84
C MET A 376 4.91 5.42 8.08
N GLU A 377 4.09 4.57 8.70
CA GLU A 377 3.51 3.40 8.05
C GLU A 377 2.55 3.79 6.93
N SER A 378 1.64 4.72 7.21
CA SER A 378 0.69 5.24 6.21
C SER A 378 1.44 5.85 5.04
N PHE A 379 2.44 6.70 5.31
CA PHE A 379 3.29 7.29 4.28
C PHE A 379 3.97 6.22 3.41
N THR A 380 4.58 5.20 4.01
CA THR A 380 5.29 4.14 3.27
C THR A 380 4.32 3.30 2.43
N GLN A 381 3.14 2.99 2.97
CA GLN A 381 2.11 2.24 2.25
C GLN A 381 1.53 3.03 1.07
N GLU A 382 1.25 4.33 1.28
CA GLU A 382 0.70 5.26 0.31
C GLU A 382 1.69 5.57 -0.81
N SER A 383 2.93 5.93 -0.47
CA SER A 383 4.00 6.18 -1.44
C SER A 383 4.36 4.94 -2.26
N GLY A 384 4.37 3.75 -1.64
CA GLY A 384 4.65 2.47 -2.29
C GLY A 384 3.64 2.04 -3.37
N ARG A 385 2.55 2.80 -3.56
CA ARG A 385 1.61 2.64 -4.68
C ARG A 385 2.21 3.11 -6.00
N ALA A 386 3.17 4.03 -5.95
CA ALA A 386 3.87 4.50 -7.13
C ALA A 386 4.81 3.41 -7.69
N GLY A 387 4.91 3.34 -9.02
CA GLY A 387 5.97 2.58 -9.69
C GLY A 387 6.00 1.09 -9.39
N ARG A 388 4.86 0.37 -9.38
CA ARG A 388 4.88 -1.10 -9.16
C ARG A 388 5.34 -1.90 -10.38
N ASP A 389 5.43 -1.25 -11.53
CA ASP A 389 6.16 -1.71 -12.72
C ASP A 389 7.70 -1.58 -12.58
N ASN A 390 8.21 -1.19 -11.40
CA ASN A 390 9.62 -0.90 -11.12
C ASN A 390 10.22 0.23 -11.96
N LYS A 391 9.40 0.98 -12.70
CA LYS A 391 9.84 2.18 -13.41
C LYS A 391 9.93 3.36 -12.45
N ALA A 392 10.65 4.40 -12.88
CA ALA A 392 10.80 5.62 -12.10
C ALA A 392 9.44 6.23 -11.75
N ALA A 393 9.24 6.55 -10.48
CA ALA A 393 8.08 7.26 -9.97
C ALA A 393 8.51 8.25 -8.89
N SER A 394 7.66 9.20 -8.52
CA SER A 394 7.94 10.16 -7.44
C SER A 394 6.95 10.04 -6.29
N SER A 395 7.41 10.37 -5.08
CA SER A 395 6.61 10.53 -3.89
C SER A 395 6.98 11.85 -3.23
N ILE A 396 6.06 12.81 -3.23
CA ILE A 396 6.31 14.18 -2.77
C ILE A 396 5.44 14.49 -1.56
N ILE A 397 6.01 14.96 -0.45
CA ILE A 397 5.25 15.52 0.67
C ILE A 397 5.27 17.05 0.57
N LEU A 398 4.08 17.67 0.55
CA LEU A 398 3.90 19.11 0.66
C LEU A 398 3.74 19.45 2.15
N TYR A 399 4.83 19.89 2.76
CA TYR A 399 4.99 20.04 4.20
C TYR A 399 4.85 21.49 4.64
N THR A 400 4.01 21.73 5.65
CA THR A 400 3.78 23.04 6.26
C THR A 400 3.88 22.96 7.78
N ARG A 401 4.24 24.06 8.45
CA ARG A 401 4.29 24.09 9.93
C ARG A 401 2.89 23.97 10.52
N GLU A 402 1.93 24.61 9.88
CA GLU A 402 0.52 24.63 10.27
C GLU A 402 -0.09 23.22 10.21
N ASP A 403 0.28 22.42 9.19
CA ASP A 403 -0.15 21.02 9.12
C ASP A 403 0.49 20.16 10.20
N LYS A 404 1.78 20.37 10.51
CA LYS A 404 2.45 19.69 11.62
C LYS A 404 1.72 19.98 12.94
N GLU A 405 1.52 21.24 13.27
CA GLU A 405 0.86 21.66 14.52
C GLU A 405 -0.57 21.13 14.61
N ARG A 406 -1.32 21.20 13.50
CA ARG A 406 -2.67 20.65 13.41
C ARG A 406 -2.70 19.13 13.64
N CYS A 407 -1.78 18.39 13.03
CA CYS A 407 -1.66 16.94 13.22
C CYS A 407 -1.28 16.59 14.66
N GLU A 408 -0.30 17.28 15.25
CA GLU A 408 0.08 17.09 16.65
C GLU A 408 -1.07 17.38 17.62
N PHE A 409 -1.81 18.48 17.40
CA PHE A 409 -2.97 18.84 18.21
C PHE A 409 -4.07 17.77 18.12
N HIS A 410 -4.37 17.28 16.91
CA HIS A 410 -5.36 16.21 16.74
C HIS A 410 -4.96 14.93 17.45
N VAL A 411 -3.69 14.49 17.33
CA VAL A 411 -3.22 13.29 18.02
C VAL A 411 -3.26 13.47 19.53
N LYS A 412 -2.86 14.64 20.07
CA LYS A 412 -2.96 14.96 21.51
C LYS A 412 -4.41 15.01 22.01
N ARG A 413 -5.33 15.52 21.20
CA ARG A 413 -6.76 15.56 21.55
C ARG A 413 -7.38 14.15 21.54
N ASP A 414 -7.04 13.33 20.55
CA ASP A 414 -7.52 11.95 20.46
C ASP A 414 -6.90 11.10 21.58
N ALA A 415 -5.63 11.35 21.91
CA ALA A 415 -4.93 10.78 23.06
C ALA A 415 -5.67 11.00 24.38
N ALA A 416 -6.22 12.19 24.59
CA ALA A 416 -6.95 12.53 25.80
C ALA A 416 -8.29 11.80 25.95
N LYS A 417 -8.90 11.36 24.82
CA LYS A 417 -10.17 10.63 24.80
C LYS A 417 -9.98 9.11 24.80
N GLU A 418 -8.84 8.64 24.33
CA GLU A 418 -8.56 7.21 24.17
C GLU A 418 -8.12 6.58 25.50
N LYS A 419 -8.81 5.53 25.94
CA LYS A 419 -8.49 4.84 27.19
C LYS A 419 -7.23 3.98 27.07
N ASN A 420 -6.92 3.53 25.86
CA ASN A 420 -5.73 2.72 25.59
C ASN A 420 -4.49 3.61 25.35
N LYS A 421 -3.67 3.77 26.39
CA LYS A 421 -2.43 4.56 26.34
C LYS A 421 -1.42 4.06 25.31
N THR A 422 -1.29 2.74 25.13
CA THR A 422 -0.33 2.13 24.20
C THR A 422 -0.62 2.51 22.74
N LYS A 423 -1.89 2.45 22.34
CA LYS A 423 -2.35 2.86 21.01
C LYS A 423 -2.15 4.36 20.74
N THR A 424 -2.27 5.18 21.78
CA THR A 424 -2.02 6.61 21.70
C THR A 424 -0.53 6.93 21.52
N GLU A 425 0.31 6.25 22.30
CA GLU A 425 1.76 6.38 22.22
C GLU A 425 2.30 5.95 20.87
N SER A 426 1.81 4.82 20.34
CA SER A 426 2.20 4.31 19.02
C SER A 426 1.87 5.30 17.90
N ARG A 427 0.67 5.89 17.93
CA ARG A 427 0.26 6.94 16.97
C ARG A 427 1.13 8.20 17.06
N MET A 428 1.44 8.64 18.27
CA MET A 428 2.31 9.80 18.49
C MET A 428 3.73 9.54 17.99
N GLN A 429 4.27 8.35 18.25
CA GLN A 429 5.59 7.97 17.78
C GLN A 429 5.66 7.89 16.25
N SER A 430 4.68 7.27 15.61
CA SER A 430 4.59 7.19 14.15
C SER A 430 4.47 8.59 13.51
N LEU A 431 3.69 9.50 14.11
CA LEU A 431 3.61 10.89 13.68
C LEU A 431 4.97 11.60 13.81
N LYS A 432 5.64 11.44 14.95
CA LYS A 432 6.99 12.03 15.15
C LYS A 432 7.99 11.53 14.12
N SER A 433 7.95 10.25 13.76
CA SER A 433 8.84 9.68 12.75
C SER A 433 8.60 10.23 11.34
N VAL A 434 7.35 10.51 10.95
CA VAL A 434 7.09 11.17 9.65
C VAL A 434 7.46 12.65 9.68
N ILE A 435 7.32 13.33 10.82
CA ILE A 435 7.80 14.71 11.00
C ILE A 435 9.34 14.74 10.90
N GLU A 436 10.03 13.83 11.57
CA GLU A 436 11.49 13.68 11.46
C GLU A 436 11.89 13.38 10.02
N PHE A 437 11.15 12.50 9.33
CA PHE A 437 11.35 12.25 7.90
C PHE A 437 11.22 13.53 7.07
N CYS A 438 10.30 14.45 7.40
CA CYS A 438 10.14 15.71 6.67
C CYS A 438 11.21 16.74 7.06
N GLU A 439 11.58 16.83 8.33
CA GLU A 439 12.47 17.87 8.85
C GLU A 439 13.96 17.53 8.72
N ASN A 440 14.31 16.26 8.57
CA ASN A 440 15.69 15.85 8.35
C ASN A 440 16.21 16.39 7.01
N THR A 441 17.46 16.83 6.95
CA THR A 441 18.11 17.29 5.71
C THR A 441 19.45 16.62 5.43
N ASP A 442 19.85 15.69 6.30
CA ASP A 442 21.22 15.17 6.36
C ASP A 442 21.31 13.68 6.03
N ILE A 443 20.21 12.95 6.24
CA ILE A 443 20.13 11.51 6.08
C ILE A 443 19.27 11.20 4.86
N CYS A 444 19.76 10.31 4.01
CA CYS A 444 19.01 9.79 2.86
C CYS A 444 17.61 9.32 3.27
N ARG A 445 16.57 9.77 2.53
CA ARG A 445 15.16 9.41 2.78
C ARG A 445 14.93 7.89 2.80
N HIS A 446 15.53 7.15 1.87
CA HIS A 446 15.44 5.68 1.83
C HIS A 446 16.04 5.01 3.06
N LYS A 447 17.12 5.56 3.62
CA LYS A 447 17.72 5.05 4.86
C LYS A 447 16.80 5.28 6.06
N ILE A 448 16.15 6.44 6.15
CA ILE A 448 15.16 6.72 7.21
C ILE A 448 14.01 5.71 7.15
N VAL A 449 13.44 5.47 5.96
CA VAL A 449 12.37 4.47 5.78
C VAL A 449 12.85 3.06 6.14
N SER A 450 14.05 2.67 5.70
CA SER A 450 14.62 1.35 6.01
C SER A 450 14.80 1.14 7.51
N ARG A 451 15.43 2.11 8.20
CA ARG A 451 15.67 2.08 9.65
C ARG A 451 14.38 1.93 10.45
N TYR A 452 13.32 2.63 10.04
CA TYR A 452 12.02 2.58 10.71
C TYR A 452 11.44 1.15 10.77
N PHE A 453 11.61 0.36 9.70
CA PHE A 453 11.14 -1.03 9.64
C PHE A 453 12.18 -2.06 10.10
N GLY A 454 13.27 -1.62 10.75
CA GLY A 454 14.32 -2.51 11.25
C GLY A 454 15.28 -3.01 10.18
N GLY A 455 15.37 -2.33 9.03
CA GLY A 455 16.39 -2.59 8.02
C GLY A 455 17.75 -2.01 8.41
N ASN A 456 18.83 -2.70 8.03
CA ASN A 456 20.20 -2.22 8.26
C ASN A 456 20.58 -1.13 7.25
N ASP A 457 21.54 -0.26 7.58
CA ASP A 457 21.93 0.87 6.72
C ASP A 457 22.49 0.45 5.33
N GLY A 458 22.94 -0.80 5.19
CA GLY A 458 23.41 -1.36 3.93
C GLY A 458 22.31 -1.92 3.02
N THR A 459 21.04 -1.99 3.47
CA THR A 459 19.96 -2.62 2.69
C THR A 459 19.18 -1.64 1.82
N ALA A 460 19.45 -0.33 1.93
CA ALA A 460 18.69 0.72 1.24
C ALA A 460 19.60 1.51 0.28
N GLU A 461 19.79 0.98 -0.91
CA GLU A 461 20.44 1.70 -2.01
C GLU A 461 19.49 2.75 -2.57
N CYS A 462 19.92 4.02 -2.57
CA CYS A 462 19.08 5.14 -3.01
C CYS A 462 19.26 5.47 -4.50
N PHE A 463 20.46 5.30 -5.06
CA PHE A 463 20.77 5.70 -6.45
C PHE A 463 20.30 7.14 -6.80
N TYR A 464 20.51 8.11 -5.89
CA TYR A 464 20.04 9.49 -6.03
C TYR A 464 18.51 9.66 -6.18
N ALA A 465 17.74 8.64 -5.80
CA ALA A 465 16.28 8.69 -5.77
C ALA A 465 15.72 9.42 -4.53
N CYS A 466 16.44 10.37 -3.93
CA CYS A 466 15.81 11.28 -2.98
C CYS A 466 16.40 12.69 -3.06
N ASP A 467 15.63 13.67 -2.60
CA ASP A 467 16.03 15.07 -2.52
C ASP A 467 17.39 15.27 -1.80
N VAL A 468 17.59 14.63 -0.64
CA VAL A 468 18.83 14.72 0.15
C VAL A 468 20.04 14.28 -0.68
N CYS A 469 19.97 13.10 -1.30
CA CYS A 469 21.08 12.56 -2.09
C CYS A 469 21.29 13.33 -3.40
N LYS A 470 20.22 13.82 -4.02
CA LYS A 470 20.25 14.50 -5.32
C LYS A 470 20.72 15.94 -5.23
N GLU A 471 20.26 16.69 -4.24
CA GLU A 471 20.55 18.13 -4.09
C GLU A 471 21.73 18.40 -3.15
N GLY A 472 21.98 17.49 -2.21
CA GLY A 472 22.95 17.65 -1.14
C GLY A 472 22.37 18.38 0.08
N THR A 473 22.93 18.09 1.25
CA THR A 473 22.42 18.52 2.56
C THR A 473 22.34 20.04 2.71
N ALA A 474 23.36 20.77 2.21
CA ALA A 474 23.43 22.23 2.32
C ALA A 474 22.32 22.94 1.53
N LYS A 475 22.04 22.51 0.29
CA LYS A 475 20.98 23.10 -0.54
C LYS A 475 19.60 22.78 0.01
N LEU A 476 19.40 21.54 0.45
CA LEU A 476 18.14 21.11 1.05
C LEU A 476 17.84 21.85 2.36
N LYS A 477 18.85 22.07 3.21
CA LYS A 477 18.72 22.87 4.44
C LYS A 477 18.28 24.29 4.13
N ARG A 478 18.89 24.95 3.14
CA ARG A 478 18.47 26.28 2.68
C ARG A 478 17.04 26.28 2.13
N ARG A 479 16.64 25.25 1.37
CA ARG A 479 15.26 25.10 0.87
C ARG A 479 14.26 24.99 2.03
N LYS A 480 14.57 24.19 3.04
CA LYS A 480 13.76 24.06 4.26
C LYS A 480 13.65 25.37 5.02
N GLU A 481 14.76 26.06 5.24
CA GLU A 481 14.80 27.33 5.95
C GLU A 481 13.96 28.40 5.23
N LYS A 482 14.10 28.52 3.90
CA LYS A 482 13.30 29.44 3.07
C LYS A 482 11.81 29.06 2.99
N GLY A 483 11.50 27.77 2.88
CA GLY A 483 10.10 27.34 2.77
C GLY A 483 9.33 27.41 4.08
N LEU A 484 10.01 27.45 5.23
CA LEU A 484 9.38 27.47 6.56
C LEU A 484 9.62 28.78 7.33
N VAL A 485 9.89 29.90 6.66
CA VAL A 485 10.15 31.18 7.35
C VAL A 485 8.91 31.64 8.13
N THR A 486 9.09 32.13 9.37
CA THR A 486 8.00 32.77 10.14
C THR A 486 7.71 34.18 9.63
N GLU A 487 6.52 34.72 9.91
CA GLU A 487 6.19 36.14 9.66
C GLU A 487 7.28 37.10 10.15
N GLU A 488 7.75 36.94 11.40
CA GLU A 488 8.82 37.76 11.98
C GLU A 488 10.18 37.61 11.27
N GLN A 489 10.52 36.38 10.83
CA GLN A 489 11.77 36.12 10.15
C GLN A 489 11.72 36.61 8.70
N ALA A 490 10.56 36.48 8.05
CA ALA A 490 10.36 36.89 6.68
C ALA A 490 10.36 38.42 6.56
N PHE A 491 9.78 39.11 7.55
CA PHE A 491 9.89 40.56 7.71
C PHE A 491 11.34 41.03 7.92
N LYS A 492 12.17 40.25 8.62
CA LYS A 492 13.62 40.53 8.77
C LYS A 492 14.43 40.23 7.51
N PHE A 493 13.98 39.28 6.67
CA PHE A 493 14.63 38.96 5.39
C PHE A 493 14.40 40.05 4.35
N THR A 494 13.17 40.54 4.22
CA THR A 494 12.81 41.62 3.27
C THR A 494 13.46 42.96 3.62
N GLN A 495 13.79 43.21 4.89
CA GLN A 495 14.52 44.41 5.32
C GLN A 495 16.05 44.34 5.11
N ARG A 496 16.60 43.18 4.71
CA ARG A 496 18.05 43.01 4.49
C ARG A 496 18.49 43.23 3.04
N GLU A 497 17.58 43.38 2.08
CA GLU A 497 17.92 43.91 0.76
C GLU A 497 18.03 45.45 0.83
N GLY A 498 19.13 45.90 1.45
CA GLY A 498 19.64 47.25 1.23
C GLY A 498 20.21 47.32 -0.18
N ILE A 499 19.57 48.14 -1.01
CA ILE A 499 19.97 48.61 -2.34
C ILE A 499 21.51 48.67 -2.47
N PRO A 500 22.15 47.97 -3.43
CA PRO A 500 23.51 48.32 -3.82
C PRO A 500 23.43 49.68 -4.51
N ASN A 501 24.12 50.67 -3.93
CA ASN A 501 24.31 52.00 -4.50
C ASN A 501 24.53 51.93 -6.01
N TYR A 502 23.60 52.50 -6.76
CA TYR A 502 23.84 52.97 -8.12
C TYR A 502 24.72 54.23 -7.97
N GLU A 503 26.02 54.09 -8.22
CA GLU A 503 26.92 55.22 -8.37
C GLU A 503 26.58 55.95 -9.69
N PHE A 504 26.24 57.23 -9.57
CA PHE A 504 26.37 58.18 -10.66
C PHE A 504 27.75 58.83 -10.52
N ASP A 505 28.39 58.99 -11.69
CA ASP A 505 29.67 59.64 -12.02
C ASP A 505 30.95 58.79 -11.95
#